data_AF-A0A354XZF0-F1
#
_entry.id   AF-A0A354XZF0-F1
#
_cell.length_a   1.000
_cell.length_b   1.000
_cell.length_c   1.000
_cell.angle_alpha   90.00
_cell.angle_beta   90.00
_cell.angle_gamma   90.00
#
_symmetry.space_group_name_H-M   'P 1'
#
loop_
_entity.id
_entity.type
_entity.pdbx_description
1 polymer ?
#
loop_
_entity_poly.entity_id
_entity_poly.type
_entity_poly.pdbx_seq_one_letter_code
_entity_poly.pdbx_strand_id
1 'polypeptide(L)'
;MTRLGVVVVLKGRLRDKTIPLVSALIFGTVHYWGNPGGIAGVIVAGFLGWFLAKSILETRGIFWAWFIHFLQDVIIFSALLAIK
;
A
#
# COMPACT_ATOMS: atom_id res chain seq x y z
N MET A 1 3.30 -0.74 -10.87
CA MET A 1 3.12 -2.00 -10.09
C MET A 1 1.93 -1.83 -9.16
N THR A 2 0.88 -2.66 -9.29
CA THR A 2 -0.27 -2.62 -8.37
C THR A 2 -0.05 -3.59 -7.20
N ARG A 3 -0.65 -3.33 -6.03
CA ARG A 3 -0.51 -4.19 -4.83
C ARG A 3 -0.93 -5.64 -5.14
N LEU A 4 -1.96 -5.81 -5.97
CA LEU A 4 -2.41 -7.12 -6.45
C LEU A 4 -1.32 -7.85 -7.25
N GLY A 5 -0.59 -7.14 -8.10
CA GLY A 5 0.52 -7.71 -8.87
C GLY A 5 1.61 -8.30 -7.98
N VAL A 6 2.00 -7.59 -6.91
CA VAL A 6 2.99 -8.09 -5.94
C VAL A 6 2.50 -9.38 -5.27
N VAL A 7 1.24 -9.41 -4.83
CA VAL A 7 0.67 -10.60 -4.18
C VAL A 7 0.57 -11.77 -5.15
N VAL A 8 0.01 -11.57 -6.33
CA VAL A 8 -0.20 -12.63 -7.33
C VAL A 8 1.12 -13.23 -7.83
N VAL A 9 2.12 -12.39 -8.10
CA VAL A 9 3.42 -12.85 -8.62
C VAL A 9 4.21 -13.66 -7.57
N LEU A 10 4.12 -13.27 -6.29
CA LEU A 10 4.91 -13.89 -5.23
C LEU A 10 4.19 -15.07 -4.55
N LYS A 11 2.87 -15.20 -4.73
CA LYS A 11 2.09 -16.31 -4.18
C LYS A 11 2.62 -17.64 -4.71
N GLY A 12 2.91 -18.57 -3.81
CA GLY A 12 3.49 -19.88 -4.16
C GLY A 12 4.99 -19.85 -4.48
N ARG A 13 5.63 -18.67 -4.51
CA ARG A 13 7.09 -18.52 -4.64
C ARG A 13 7.77 -18.15 -3.33
N LEU A 14 7.09 -17.36 -2.51
CA LEU A 14 7.54 -16.96 -1.18
C LEU A 14 6.55 -17.40 -0.11
N ARG A 15 6.98 -17.35 1.15
CA ARG A 15 6.10 -17.51 2.30
C ARG A 15 5.09 -16.38 2.32
N ASP A 16 3.81 -16.68 2.56
CA ASP A 16 2.75 -15.67 2.60
C ASP A 16 3.08 -14.51 3.55
N LYS A 17 3.73 -14.80 4.68
CA LYS A 17 4.13 -13.80 5.68
C LYS A 17 5.17 -12.80 5.16
N THR A 18 5.97 -13.15 4.15
CA THR A 18 7.02 -12.26 3.61
C THR A 18 6.51 -11.36 2.48
N ILE A 19 5.43 -11.74 1.80
CA ILE A 19 4.85 -10.97 0.68
C ILE A 19 4.45 -9.53 1.12
N PRO A 20 3.80 -9.31 2.27
CA PRO A 20 3.51 -7.96 2.76
C PRO A 20 4.76 -7.11 3.01
N LEU A 21 5.87 -7.72 3.46
CA LEU A 21 7.12 -7.01 3.69
C LEU A 21 7.76 -6.56 2.37
N VAL A 22 7.71 -7.40 1.35
CA VAL A 22 8.14 -7.03 -0.02
C VAL A 22 7.29 -5.87 -0.55
N SER A 23 5.98 -5.93 -0.33
CA SER A 23 5.08 -4.82 -0.67
C SER A 23 5.47 -3.52 0.08
N ALA A 24 5.73 -3.59 1.39
CA ALA A 24 6.21 -2.44 2.16
C ALA A 24 7.47 -1.82 1.57
N LEU A 25 8.46 -2.64 1.20
CA LEU A 25 9.72 -2.14 0.65
C LEU A 25 9.52 -1.45 -0.70
N ILE A 26 8.77 -2.07 -1.62
CA ILE A 26 8.50 -1.50 -2.95
C ILE A 26 7.72 -0.19 -2.82
N PHE A 27 6.61 -0.19 -2.07
CA PHE A 27 5.76 1.00 -1.96
C PHE A 27 6.41 2.08 -1.09
N GLY A 28 7.10 1.73 -0.01
CA GLY A 28 7.80 2.70 0.81
C GLY A 28 8.90 3.43 0.03
N THR A 29 9.81 2.70 -0.60
CA THR A 29 10.98 3.29 -1.27
C THR A 29 10.61 4.25 -2.39
N VAL A 30 9.64 3.90 -3.25
CA VAL A 30 9.22 4.77 -4.36
C VAL A 30 8.51 6.05 -3.89
N HIS A 31 7.97 6.07 -2.66
CA HIS A 31 7.30 7.25 -2.09
C HIS A 31 8.25 8.19 -1.34
N TYR A 32 9.57 7.96 -1.37
CA TYR A 32 10.53 8.94 -0.87
C TYR A 32 10.38 10.32 -1.55
N TRP A 33 10.01 10.34 -2.83
CA TRP A 33 9.73 11.57 -3.60
C TRP A 33 8.23 11.92 -3.69
N GLY A 34 7.40 11.30 -2.84
CA GLY A 34 5.95 11.53 -2.80
C GLY A 34 5.54 12.77 -2.01
N ASN A 35 4.24 12.90 -1.75
CA ASN A 35 3.67 13.90 -0.84
C ASN A 35 2.76 13.19 0.19
N PRO A 36 3.11 13.19 1.49
CA PRO A 36 4.34 13.73 2.08
C PRO A 36 5.59 12.96 1.61
N GLY A 37 6.70 13.67 1.42
CA GLY A 37 7.97 13.12 0.94
C GLY A 37 8.93 12.72 2.07
N GLY A 38 10.13 12.29 1.67
CA GLY A 38 11.22 11.92 2.57
C GLY A 38 10.94 10.66 3.38
N ILE A 39 11.61 10.54 4.54
CA ILE A 39 11.53 9.38 5.43
C ILE A 39 10.08 9.16 5.92
N ALA A 40 9.34 10.23 6.19
CA ALA A 40 7.94 10.14 6.59
C ALA A 40 7.09 9.49 5.49
N GLY A 41 7.26 9.91 4.24
CA GLY A 41 6.61 9.29 3.08
C GLY A 41 6.93 7.80 2.96
N VAL A 42 8.21 7.43 3.13
CA VAL A 42 8.65 6.02 3.08
C VAL A 42 7.98 5.18 4.16
N ILE A 43 7.93 5.65 5.40
CA ILE A 43 7.36 4.91 6.53
C ILE A 43 5.86 4.72 6.33
N VAL A 44 5.13 5.78 5.99
CA VAL A 44 3.67 5.73 5.84
C VAL A 44 3.28 4.91 4.62
N ALA A 45 3.90 5.14 3.46
CA ALA A 45 3.60 4.38 2.26
C ALA A 45 4.04 2.91 2.38
N GLY A 46 5.13 2.63 3.09
CA GLY A 46 5.58 1.29 3.40
C GLY A 46 4.59 0.54 4.29
N PHE A 47 4.16 1.16 5.40
CA PHE A 47 3.15 0.60 6.29
C PHE A 47 1.85 0.28 5.53
N LEU A 48 1.38 1.19 4.67
CA LEU A 48 0.20 0.98 3.86
C LEU A 48 0.40 -0.10 2.79
N GLY A 49 1.56 -0.12 2.13
CA GLY A 49 1.92 -1.19 1.20
C GLY A 49 1.87 -2.57 1.85
N TRP A 50 2.38 -2.70 3.09
CA TRP A 50 2.29 -3.91 3.88
C TRP A 50 0.85 -4.26 4.26
N PHE A 51 0.11 -3.29 4.82
CA PHE A 51 -1.23 -3.52 5.35
C PHE A 51 -2.22 -3.95 4.27
N LEU A 52 -2.18 -3.28 3.11
CA LEU A 52 -3.06 -3.61 1.97
C LEU A 52 -2.69 -4.95 1.34
N ALA A 53 -1.41 -5.31 1.23
CA ALA A 53 -1.02 -6.64 0.74
C ALA A 53 -1.43 -7.75 1.71
N LYS A 54 -1.30 -7.49 3.02
CA LYS A 54 -1.74 -8.41 4.07
C LYS A 54 -3.26 -8.64 4.01
N SER A 55 -4.07 -7.60 3.81
CA SER A 55 -5.52 -7.75 3.72
C SER A 55 -5.96 -8.62 2.53
N ILE A 56 -5.26 -8.53 1.38
CA ILE A 56 -5.51 -9.40 0.22
C ILE A 56 -5.23 -10.87 0.58
N LEU A 57 -4.11 -11.13 1.27
CA LEU A 57 -3.71 -12.49 1.64
C LEU A 57 -4.65 -13.11 2.67
N GLU A 58 -5.05 -12.34 3.69
CA GLU A 58 -5.89 -12.83 4.79
C GLU A 58 -7.35 -13.00 4.38
N THR A 59 -7.87 -12.10 3.55
CA THR A 59 -9.29 -12.13 3.13
C THR A 59 -9.52 -12.83 1.79
N ARG A 60 -8.44 -13.21 1.09
CA ARG A 60 -8.46 -13.85 -0.24
C ARG A 60 -9.22 -13.03 -1.29
N GLY A 61 -9.30 -11.72 -1.12
CA GLY A 61 -10.03 -10.82 -1.99
C GLY A 61 -9.43 -9.43 -2.02
N ILE A 62 -9.77 -8.66 -3.06
CA ILE A 62 -9.22 -7.31 -3.26
C ILE A 62 -10.06 -6.21 -2.59
N PHE A 63 -11.27 -6.54 -2.14
CA PHE A 63 -12.25 -5.57 -1.66
C PHE A 63 -11.67 -4.67 -0.57
N TRP A 64 -11.07 -5.25 0.48
CA TRP A 64 -10.52 -4.47 1.59
C TRP A 64 -9.33 -3.60 1.18
N ALA A 65 -8.41 -4.13 0.38
CA ALA A 65 -7.29 -3.34 -0.11
C ALA A 65 -7.76 -2.17 -1.00
N TRP A 66 -8.76 -2.39 -1.84
CA TRP A 66 -9.36 -1.35 -2.66
C TRP A 66 -10.10 -0.32 -1.80
N PHE A 67 -10.96 -0.77 -0.88
CA PHE A 67 -11.81 0.11 -0.07
C PHE A 67 -10.97 0.99 0.86
N ILE A 68 -9.96 0.43 1.53
CA ILE A 68 -9.05 1.20 2.38
C ILE A 68 -8.28 2.22 1.54
N HIS A 69 -7.79 1.84 0.36
CA HIS A 69 -7.10 2.76 -0.53
C HIS A 69 -8.02 3.89 -1.02
N PHE A 70 -9.25 3.54 -1.42
CA PHE A 70 -10.27 4.51 -1.82
C PHE A 70 -10.56 5.53 -0.71
N LEU A 71 -10.72 5.08 0.54
CA LEU A 71 -10.92 6.00 1.67
C LEU A 71 -9.73 6.94 1.89
N GLN A 72 -8.50 6.46 1.67
CA GLN A 72 -7.32 7.34 1.73
C GLN A 72 -7.36 8.40 0.65
N ASP A 73 -7.72 8.03 -0.58
CA ASP A 73 -7.84 8.98 -1.67
C ASP A 73 -8.91 10.02 -1.35
N VAL A 74 -10.07 9.61 -0.84
CA VAL A 74 -11.12 10.55 -0.39
C VAL A 74 -10.58 11.54 0.64
N ILE A 75 -9.85 11.07 1.66
CA ILE A 75 -9.26 11.95 2.70
C ILE A 75 -8.22 12.91 2.09
N ILE A 76 -7.31 12.41 1.26
CA ILE A 76 -6.24 13.21 0.65
C ILE A 76 -6.82 14.28 -0.27
N PHE A 77 -7.75 13.90 -1.16
CA PHE A 77 -8.39 14.85 -2.07
C PHE A 77 -9.26 15.85 -1.31
N SER A 78 -9.97 15.43 -0.26
CA SER A 78 -10.74 16.35 0.59
C SER A 78 -9.82 17.37 1.27
N ALA A 79 -8.69 16.94 1.83
CA ALA A 79 -7.71 17.82 2.45
C ALA A 79 -7.13 18.82 1.43
N LEU A 80 -6.74 18.34 0.24
CA LEU A 80 -6.23 19.21 -0.84
C LEU A 80 -7.25 20.25 -1.30
N LEU A 81 -8.53 19.90 -1.38
CA LEU A 81 -9.60 20.83 -1.75
C LEU A 81 -9.96 21.82 -0.63
N ALA A 82 -9.79 21.42 0.63
CA ALA A 82 -10.09 22.24 1.81
C ALA A 82 -9.00 23.27 2.15
N ILE A 83 -7.76 23.07 1.69
CA ILE A 83 -6.64 24.03 1.88
C ILE A 83 -6.68 25.15 0.81
N LYS A 84 -7.89 25.53 0.37
CA LYS A 84 -8.11 26.70 -0.48
C LYS A 84 -8.13 27.99 0.34
#